data_AF-A0A502L8G3-F1
#
_entry.id   AF-A0A502L8G3-F1
#
_cell.length_a   1.000
_cell.length_b   1.000
_cell.length_c   1.000
_cell.angle_alpha   90.00
_cell.angle_beta   90.00
_cell.angle_gamma   90.00
#
_symmetry.space_group_name_H-M   'P 1'
#
loop_
_entity.id
_entity.type
_entity.pdbx_description
1 polymer ?
#
loop_
_entity_poly.entity_id
_entity_poly.type
_entity_poly.pdbx_seq_one_letter_code
_entity_poly.pdbx_strand_id
1 'polypeptide(L)'
;MIYFLSLIIWLAAINIAAYFFMWRDKIRAVRNEWRIPEKTFFLLSLLGGFMGIHLAMNHFRHKTLHFSFKFIVVISAFLWVVVFPWLYFSLIFQYVKA
;
A
#
# COMPACT_ATOMS: atom_id res chain seq x y z
N MET A 1 -12.10 1.12 -20.30
CA MET A 1 -11.23 2.32 -20.22
C MET A 1 -11.49 3.15 -18.95
N ILE A 2 -12.74 3.54 -18.66
CA ILE A 2 -13.08 4.32 -17.44
C ILE A 2 -12.65 3.62 -16.14
N TYR A 3 -12.94 2.33 -15.97
CA TYR A 3 -12.56 1.56 -14.78
C TYR A 3 -11.05 1.53 -14.50
N PHE A 4 -10.24 1.50 -15.56
CA PHE A 4 -8.78 1.51 -15.43
C PHE A 4 -8.27 2.86 -14.92
N LEU A 5 -8.82 3.96 -15.43
CA LEU A 5 -8.52 5.31 -14.94
C LEU A 5 -8.93 5.49 -13.48
N SER A 6 -10.12 5.01 -13.11
CA SER A 6 -10.59 5.04 -11.71
C SER A 6 -9.66 4.28 -10.77
N LEU A 7 -9.14 3.11 -11.19
CA LEU A 7 -8.19 2.33 -10.40
C LEU A 7 -6.86 3.08 -10.19
N ILE A 8 -6.32 3.72 -11.23
CA ILE A 8 -5.09 4.50 -11.11
C ILE A 8 -5.27 5.67 -10.13
N ILE A 9 -6.39 6.40 -10.23
CA ILE A 9 -6.70 7.51 -9.33
C ILE A 9 -6.82 7.02 -7.89
N TRP A 10 -7.51 5.89 -7.68
CA TRP A 10 -7.62 5.25 -6.37
C TRP A 10 -6.24 4.88 -5.79
N LEU A 11 -5.41 4.21 -6.59
CA LEU A 11 -4.05 3.82 -6.18
C LEU A 11 -3.18 5.05 -5.87
N ALA A 12 -3.25 6.11 -6.67
CA ALA A 12 -2.53 7.35 -6.41
C ALA A 12 -2.99 7.98 -5.08
N ALA A 13 -4.30 8.12 -4.88
CA ALA A 13 -4.87 8.71 -3.67
C ALA A 13 -4.48 7.94 -2.40
N ILE A 14 -4.54 6.60 -2.44
CA ILE A 14 -4.23 5.79 -1.26
C ILE A 14 -2.73 5.79 -0.93
N ASN A 15 -1.86 5.84 -1.94
CA ASN A 15 -0.42 5.96 -1.72
C ASN A 15 -0.05 7.32 -1.10
N ILE A 16 -0.67 8.41 -1.59
CA ILE A 16 -0.51 9.74 -1.01
C ILE A 16 -1.00 9.75 0.45
N ALA A 17 -2.21 9.24 0.70
CA ALA A 17 -2.76 9.15 2.04
C ALA A 17 -1.84 8.35 2.97
N ALA A 18 -1.39 7.18 2.55
CA ALA A 18 -0.54 6.31 3.37
C ALA A 18 0.82 6.95 3.70
N TYR A 19 1.39 7.72 2.76
CA TYR A 19 2.59 8.52 3.01
C TYR A 19 2.35 9.57 4.11
N PHE A 20 1.26 10.33 4.02
CA PHE A 20 0.93 11.37 5.02
C PHE A 20 0.60 10.78 6.40
N PHE A 21 -0.08 9.62 6.45
CA PHE A 21 -0.32 8.94 7.72
C PHE A 21 0.98 8.54 8.41
N MET A 22 1.98 8.06 7.65
CA MET A 22 3.28 7.68 8.21
C MET A 22 4.06 8.90 8.68
N TRP A 23 4.02 10.00 7.91
CA TRP A 23 4.60 11.27 8.32
C TRP A 23 4.00 11.78 9.63
N ARG A 24 2.66 11.72 9.75
CA ARG A 24 1.95 12.14 10.96
C ARG A 24 2.30 11.26 12.15
N ASP A 25 2.47 9.95 11.95
CA ASP A 25 2.94 9.04 13.00
C ASP A 25 4.34 9.43 13.49
N LYS A 26 5.26 9.78 12.59
CA LYS A 26 6.58 10.29 12.99
C LYS A 26 6.48 11.57 13.82
N ILE A 27 5.67 12.55 13.41
CA ILE A 27 5.48 13.79 14.18
C ILE A 27 4.95 13.49 15.59
N ARG A 28 3.94 12.62 15.68
CA ARG A 28 3.36 12.22 16.97
C ARG A 28 4.37 11.48 17.86
N ALA A 29 5.23 10.64 17.26
CA ALA A 29 6.30 9.96 17.98
C ALA A 29 7.34 10.94 18.56
N VAL A 30 7.64 12.04 17.86
CA VAL A 30 8.53 13.10 18.35
C VAL A 30 7.86 13.93 19.45
N ARG A 31 6.56 14.19 19.34
CA ARG A 31 5.79 14.99 20.31
C ARG A 31 5.29 14.21 21.53
N ASN A 32 5.66 12.93 21.68
CA ASN A 32 5.13 12.02 22.71
C ASN A 32 3.59 11.97 22.75
N GLU A 33 2.95 12.13 21.59
CA GLU A 33 1.50 12.00 21.44
C GLU A 33 1.09 10.54 21.18
N TRP A 34 -0.22 10.26 21.25
CA TRP A 34 -0.75 8.94 20.95
C TRP A 34 -0.43 8.50 19.52
N ARG A 35 0.28 7.37 19.39
CA ARG A 35 0.77 6.82 18.11
C ARG A 35 -0.35 6.17 17.31
N ILE A 36 -0.20 6.14 15.99
CA ILE A 36 -1.19 5.53 15.10
C ILE A 36 -1.04 4.00 15.18
N PRO A 37 -2.14 3.24 15.36
CA PRO A 37 -2.05 1.79 15.45
C PRO A 37 -1.54 1.19 14.14
N GLU A 38 -0.64 0.22 14.24
CA GLU A 38 0.07 -0.39 13.10
C GLU A 38 -0.89 -1.04 12.09
N LYS A 39 -2.04 -1.52 12.58
CA LYS A 39 -3.12 -2.07 11.76
C LYS A 39 -3.59 -1.11 10.65
N THR A 40 -3.56 0.20 10.91
CA THR A 40 -3.95 1.22 9.91
C THR A 40 -3.02 1.19 8.70
N PHE A 41 -1.70 1.08 8.96
CA PHE A 41 -0.71 0.99 7.90
C PHE A 41 -0.82 -0.33 7.14
N PHE A 42 -1.14 -1.43 7.82
CA PHE A 42 -1.33 -2.72 7.16
C PHE A 42 -2.54 -2.71 6.23
N LEU A 43 -3.65 -2.13 6.69
CA LEU A 43 -4.85 -1.96 5.85
C LEU A 43 -4.57 -1.06 4.64
N LEU A 44 -3.92 0.09 4.86
CA LEU A 44 -3.55 0.99 3.76
C LEU A 44 -2.62 0.32 2.75
N SER A 45 -1.65 -0.49 3.22
CA SER A 45 -0.76 -1.27 2.35
C SER A 45 -1.56 -2.25 1.49
N LEU A 46 -2.45 -3.03 2.10
CA LEU A 46 -3.27 -4.03 1.43
C LEU A 46 -4.22 -3.42 0.39
N LEU A 47 -4.78 -2.24 0.69
CA LEU A 47 -5.66 -1.52 -0.24
C LEU A 47 -4.93 -0.88 -1.44
N GLY A 48 -3.59 -0.96 -1.48
CA GLY A 48 -2.77 -0.48 -2.61
C GLY A 48 -1.78 0.63 -2.25
N GLY A 49 -1.70 1.04 -0.98
CA GLY A 49 -0.80 2.09 -0.47
C GLY A 49 0.63 1.62 -0.19
N PHE A 50 1.03 0.43 -0.65
CA PHE A 50 2.31 -0.19 -0.30
C PHE A 50 3.53 0.65 -0.75
N MET A 51 3.45 1.31 -1.92
CA MET A 51 4.54 2.18 -2.40
C MET A 51 4.67 3.44 -1.53
N GLY A 52 3.56 4.08 -1.18
CA GLY A 52 3.52 5.27 -0.33
C GLY A 52 4.06 5.00 1.07
N ILE A 53 3.71 3.85 1.65
CA ILE A 53 4.25 3.37 2.93
C ILE A 53 5.75 3.13 2.82
N HIS A 54 6.20 2.40 1.79
CA HIS A 54 7.62 2.11 1.59
C HIS A 54 8.46 3.38 1.43
N LEU A 55 7.99 4.31 0.61
CA LEU A 55 8.63 5.61 0.39
C LEU A 55 8.69 6.42 1.69
N ALA A 56 7.59 6.46 2.45
CA ALA A 56 7.56 7.17 3.73
C ALA A 56 8.51 6.55 4.76
N MET A 57 8.57 5.21 4.85
CA MET A 57 9.52 4.53 5.74
C MET A 57 10.96 4.94 5.43
N ASN A 58 11.35 4.87 4.16
CA ASN A 58 12.71 5.19 3.73
C ASN A 58 13.04 6.68 3.89
N HIS A 59 12.11 7.55 3.48
CA HIS A 59 12.30 9.00 3.54
C HIS A 59 12.40 9.51 4.98
N PHE A 60 11.50 9.07 5.85
CA PHE A 60 11.48 9.49 7.23
C PHE A 60 12.43 8.69 8.13
N ARG A 61 13.02 7.59 7.61
CA ARG A 61 13.77 6.58 8.35
C ARG A 61 13.00 6.09 9.58
N HIS A 62 11.68 6.07 9.47
CA HIS A 62 10.77 5.72 10.55
C HIS A 62 10.28 4.29 10.33
N LYS A 63 10.37 3.47 11.37
CA LYS A 63 9.98 2.06 11.37
C LYS A 63 10.65 1.18 10.29
N THR A 64 11.82 1.56 9.78
CA THR A 64 12.58 0.80 8.76
C THR A 64 13.18 -0.51 9.24
N LEU A 65 13.32 -0.71 10.56
CA LEU A 65 13.83 -1.96 11.14
C LEU A 65 12.72 -2.93 11.56
N HIS A 66 11.45 -2.50 11.53
CA HIS A 66 10.34 -3.39 11.87
C HIS A 66 10.08 -4.36 10.72
N PHE A 67 10.44 -5.63 10.93
CA PHE A 67 10.27 -6.68 9.94
C PHE A 67 8.82 -6.81 9.45
N SER A 68 7.84 -6.66 10.35
CA SER A 68 6.41 -6.69 10.02
C SER A 68 6.00 -5.65 8.96
N PHE A 69 6.59 -4.45 9.01
CA PHE A 69 6.31 -3.38 8.03
C PHE A 69 6.95 -3.67 6.67
N LYS A 70 8.13 -4.28 6.62
CA LYS A 70 8.70 -4.72 5.34
C LYS A 70 7.88 -5.86 4.75
N PHE A 71 7.52 -6.83 5.59
CA PHE A 71 6.78 -8.01 5.17
C PHE A 71 5.40 -7.65 4.60
N ILE A 72 4.65 -6.76 5.25
CA ILE A 72 3.32 -6.33 4.75
C ILE A 72 3.44 -5.59 3.40
N VAL A 73 4.48 -4.76 3.22
CA VAL A 73 4.72 -4.03 1.97
C VAL A 73 5.04 -5.00 0.85
N VAL A 74 5.90 -6.00 1.08
CA VAL A 74 6.26 -7.02 0.09
C VAL A 74 5.06 -7.88 -0.28
N ILE A 75 4.28 -8.34 0.71
CA ILE A 75 3.05 -9.10 0.45
C ILE A 75 2.05 -8.27 -0.37
N SER A 76 1.85 -7.02 0.03
CA SER A 76 0.91 -6.13 -0.67
C SER A 76 1.38 -5.87 -2.11
N ALA A 77 2.67 -5.64 -2.32
CA ALA A 77 3.26 -5.49 -3.65
C ALA A 77 3.05 -6.76 -4.50
N PHE A 78 3.28 -7.93 -3.93
CA PHE A 78 3.09 -9.21 -4.62
C PHE A 78 1.62 -9.42 -5.03
N LEU A 79 0.67 -9.11 -4.14
CA LEU A 79 -0.75 -9.18 -4.44
C LEU A 79 -1.13 -8.26 -5.60
N TRP A 80 -0.66 -7.00 -5.58
CA TRP A 80 -1.01 -6.00 -6.57
C TRP A 80 -0.33 -6.18 -7.93
N VAL A 81 0.91 -6.70 -7.95
CA VAL A 81 1.72 -6.79 -9.18
C VAL A 81 1.66 -8.19 -9.81
N VAL A 82 1.44 -9.25 -9.03
CA VAL A 82 1.46 -10.63 -9.54
C VAL A 82 0.06 -11.21 -9.55
N VAL A 83 -0.61 -11.22 -8.40
CA VAL A 83 -1.88 -11.96 -8.24
C VAL A 83 -3.02 -11.32 -9.03
N PHE A 84 -3.22 -10.00 -8.93
CA PHE A 84 -4.31 -9.34 -9.67
C PHE A 84 -4.13 -9.40 -11.19
N PRO A 85 -2.94 -9.12 -11.76
CA PRO A 85 -2.74 -9.27 -13.20
C PRO A 85 -2.91 -10.71 -13.69
N TRP A 86 -2.41 -11.69 -12.92
CA TRP A 86 -2.60 -13.11 -13.23
C TRP A 86 -4.08 -13.50 -13.27
N LEU A 87 -4.84 -13.13 -12.25
CA LEU A 87 -6.28 -13.41 -12.17
C LEU A 87 -7.03 -12.76 -13.33
N TYR A 88 -6.75 -11.49 -13.61
CA TYR A 88 -7.34 -10.77 -14.74
C TYR A 88 -7.07 -11.49 -16.07
N PHE A 89 -5.82 -11.92 -16.30
CA PHE A 89 -5.43 -12.65 -17.50
C PHE A 89 -6.13 -14.02 -17.59
N SER A 90 -6.17 -14.78 -16.49
CA SER A 90 -6.82 -16.10 -16.47
C SER A 90 -8.33 -16.03 -16.76
N LEU A 91 -9.01 -14.99 -16.25
CA LEU A 91 -10.43 -14.77 -16.49
C LEU A 91 -10.69 -14.43 -17.95
N ILE A 92 -9.88 -13.54 -18.54
CA ILE A 92 -9.98 -13.21 -19.98
C ILE A 92 -9.81 -14.46 -20.84
N PHE A 93 -8.81 -15.30 -20.53
CA PHE A 93 -8.56 -16.52 -21.30
C PHE A 93 -9.69 -17.54 -21.22
N GLN A 94 -10.40 -17.62 -20.09
CA GLN A 94 -11.61 -18.44 -19.99
C GLN A 94 -12.76 -17.89 -20.85
N TYR A 95 -12.98 -16.57 -20.84
CA TYR A 95 -14.00 -15.93 -21.67
C TYR A 95 -13.75 -16.07 -23.18
N VAL A 96 -12.48 -16.09 -23.61
CA VAL A 96 -12.11 -16.24 -25.04
C VAL A 96 -12.22 -17.70 -25.51
N LYS A 97 -12.18 -18.67 -24.59
CA LYS A 97 -12.33 -20.10 -24.90
C LYS A 97 -13.78 -20.61 -24.87
N ALA A 98 -14.74 -19.79 -24.46
CA ALA A 98 -16.18 -20.08 -24.46
C ALA A 98 -16.84 -19.53 -25.71
#